data_AF-A0A4R4IX80-F1
#
_entry.id   AF-A0A4R4IX80-F1
#
_cell.length_a   1.000
_cell.length_b   1.000
_cell.length_c   1.000
_cell.angle_alpha   90.00
_cell.angle_beta   90.00
_cell.angle_gamma   90.00
#
_symmetry.space_group_name_H-M   'P 1'
#
loop_
_entity.id
_entity.type
_entity.pdbx_description
1 polymer ?
#
loop_
_entity_poly.entity_id
_entity_poly.type
_entity_poly.pdbx_seq_one_letter_code
_entity_poly.pdbx_strand_id
1 'polypeptide(L)' 'MKSYVVRVALRGVSSIIWRRFRLSNETSLATFHYIIQIAQGWHDDHLHQFCF' A
#
# COMPACT_ATOMS: atom_id res chain seq x y z
N MET A 1 3.26 4.33 -20.87
CA MET A 1 2.55 4.53 -19.59
C MET A 1 3.56 4.90 -18.51
N LYS A 2 3.25 5.88 -17.66
CA LYS A 2 4.14 6.27 -16.56
C LYS A 2 3.94 5.28 -15.40
N SER A 3 4.98 5.04 -14.61
CA SER A 3 4.88 4.17 -13.43
C SER A 3 5.44 4.87 -12.20
N TYR A 4 4.77 4.73 -11.07
CA TYR A 4 5.25 5.20 -9.78
C TYR A 4 5.98 4.08 -9.04
N VAL A 5 7.04 4.43 -8.33
CA VAL A 5 7.68 3.54 -7.36
C VAL A 5 7.32 4.04 -5.97
N VAL A 6 6.53 3.27 -5.25
CA VAL A 6 6.00 3.63 -3.93
C VAL A 6 6.59 2.72 -2.88
N ARG A 7 7.10 3.30 -1.79
CA ARG A 7 7.54 2.56 -0.60
C ARG A 7 6.48 2.70 0.49
N VAL A 8 5.98 1.57 0.99
CA VAL A 8 5.03 1.51 2.11
C VAL A 8 5.75 0.89 3.30
N ALA A 9 5.64 1.52 4.46
CA ALA A 9 6.24 1.04 5.70
C ALA A 9 5.20 1.04 6.83
N LEU A 10 5.21 0.01 7.66
CA LEU A 10 4.42 -0.03 8.88
C LEU A 10 5.05 0.89 9.92
N ARG A 11 4.25 1.81 10.46
CA ARG A 11 4.68 2.71 11.55
C ARG A 11 4.35 2.06 12.90
N GLY A 12 5.12 2.39 13.93
CA GLY A 12 4.88 1.93 15.31
C GLY A 12 5.37 0.51 15.62
N VAL A 13 6.15 -0.10 14.74
CA VAL A 13 6.79 -1.41 14.97
C VAL A 13 8.30 -1.25 15.17
N SER A 14 8.88 -2.04 16.08
CA SER A 14 10.31 -1.98 16.44
C SER A 14 11.23 -2.39 15.29
N SER A 15 10.84 -3.42 14.55
CA SER A 15 11.48 -3.82 13.31
C SER A 15 10.81 -3.13 12.13
N ILE A 16 11.59 -2.41 11.30
CA ILE A 16 11.04 -1.73 10.13
C ILE A 16 10.54 -2.75 9.11
N ILE A 17 9.22 -2.95 9.04
CA ILE A 17 8.57 -3.75 8.01
C ILE A 17 8.17 -2.81 6.87
N TRP A 18 8.70 -3.06 5.67
CA TRP A 18 8.39 -2.28 4.48
C TRP A 18 8.30 -3.12 3.21
N ARG A 19 7.59 -2.59 2.21
CA ARG A 19 7.44 -3.14 0.86
C ARG A 19 7.61 -2.03 -0.17
N ARG A 20 8.09 -2.38 -1.37
CA ARG A 20 8.21 -1.46 -2.51
C ARG A 20 7.37 -1.97 -3.66
N PHE A 21 6.52 -1.10 -4.19
CA PHE A 21 5.61 -1.40 -5.28
C PHE A 21 5.96 -0.58 -6.52
N ARG A 22 5.82 -1.20 -7.70
CA ARG A 22 5.79 -0.51 -8.98
C ARG A 22 4.35 -0.47 -9.46
N LEU A 23 3.79 0.73 -9.55
CA LEU A 23 2.38 0.94 -9.85
C LEU A 23 2.24 1.65 -11.19
N SER A 24 1.16 1.36 -11.91
CA SER A 24 0.76 2.19 -13.06
C SER A 24 0.36 3.57 -12.57
N ASN A 25 0.52 4.60 -13.41
CA ASN A 25 -0.02 5.91 -13.10
C ASN A 25 -1.56 5.94 -13.09
N GLU A 26 -2.20 4.91 -13.63
CA GLU A 26 -3.66 4.71 -13.62
C GLU A 26 -4.16 3.92 -12.40
N THR A 27 -3.26 3.52 -11.49
CA THR A 27 -3.65 2.78 -10.29
C THR A 27 -4.43 3.69 -9.34
N SER A 28 -5.73 3.42 -9.17
CA SER A 28 -6.58 4.10 -8.19
C SER A 28 -6.14 3.83 -6.75
N LEU A 29 -6.50 4.72 -5.81
CA LEU A 29 -6.23 4.50 -4.39
C LEU A 29 -6.95 3.26 -3.83
N ALA A 30 -8.16 2.95 -4.31
CA ALA A 30 -8.88 1.73 -3.93
C ALA A 30 -8.12 0.46 -4.37
N THR A 31 -7.62 0.45 -5.61
CA THR A 31 -6.75 -0.63 -6.09
C THR A 31 -5.46 -0.71 -5.27
N PHE A 32 -4.86 0.43 -4.94
CA PHE A 32 -3.64 0.46 -4.15
C PHE A 32 -3.85 -0.08 -2.72
N HIS A 33 -5.00 0.23 -2.11
CA HIS A 33 -5.40 -0.37 -0.83
C HIS A 33 -5.41 -1.90 -0.90
N TYR A 34 -6.06 -2.49 -1.90
CA TYR A 34 -6.06 -3.96 -2.05
C TYR A 34 -4.67 -4.54 -2.28
N ILE A 35 -3.80 -3.85 -3.02
CA ILE A 35 -2.39 -4.27 -3.19
C ILE A 35 -1.67 -4.32 -1.83
N ILE A 36 -1.90 -3.32 -0.97
CA ILE A 36 -1.33 -3.30 0.38
C ILE A 36 -1.88 -4.45 1.22
N GLN A 37 -3.20 -4.67 1.22
CA GLN A 37 -3.85 -5.76 1.96
C GLN A 37 -3.21 -7.12 1.61
N ILE A 38 -3.12 -7.43 0.32
CA ILE A 38 -2.51 -8.68 -0.16
C ILE A 38 -1.04 -8.78 0.24
N ALA A 39 -0.26 -7.72 0.05
CA ALA A 39 1.18 -7.74 0.32
C ALA A 39 1.53 -7.88 1.81
N GLN A 40 0.60 -7.53 2.70
CA GLN A 40 0.72 -7.69 4.14
C GLN A 40 0.04 -8.96 4.68
N GLY A 41 -0.70 -9.69 3.84
CA GLY A 41 -1.51 -10.84 4.28
C GLY A 41 -2.70 -10.44 5.16
N TRP A 42 -3.26 -9.25 4.91
CA TRP A 42 -4.44 -8.73 5.60
C TRP A 42 -5.71 -9.00 4.78
N HIS A 43 -6.87 -8.96 5.44
CA HIS A 43 -8.15 -9.41 4.89
C HIS A 43 -9.20 -8.31 4.76
N ASP A 44 -8.81 -7.03 4.78
CA ASP A 44 -9.72 -5.88 4.65
C ASP A 44 -10.81 -5.82 5.75
N ASP A 45 -10.51 -6.30 6.95
CA ASP A 45 -11.47 -6.42 8.06
C ASP A 45 -11.85 -5.07 8.71
N HIS A 46 -11.15 -3.99 8.38
CA HIS A 46 -11.30 -2.68 9.01
C HIS A 46 -11.35 -1.56 7.96
N LEU A 47 -12.10 -0.50 8.30
CA LEU A 47 -12.16 0.71 7.48
C LEU A 47 -10.77 1.35 7.34
N HIS A 48 -10.52 1.95 6.18
CA HIS A 48 -9.27 2.61 5.84
C HIS A 48 -9.53 3.99 5.21
N GLN A 49 -8.52 4.86 5.24
CA GLN A 49 -8.54 6.13 4.55
C GLN A 49 -7.14 6.52 4.07
N PHE A 50 -7.09 7.32 3.01
CA PHE A 50 -5.89 8.03 2.57
C PHE A 50 -6.08 9.52 2.89
N CYS A 51 -5.05 10.15 3.47
CA CYS A 51 -5.05 11.58 3.79
C CYS A 51 -4.02 12.29 2.91
N PHE A 52 -4.35 13.51 2.46
CA PHE A 52 -3.51 14.37 1.64
C PHE A 52 -2.92 15.52 2.45
#